data_AF-A0A7K9DRL7-F1
#
_entry.id   AF-A0A7K9DRL7-F1
#
_cell.length_a   1.000
_cell.length_b   1.000
_cell.length_c   1.000
_cell.angle_alpha   90.00
_cell.angle_beta   90.00
_cell.angle_gamma   90.00
#
_symmetry.space_group_name_H-M   'P 1'
#
loop_
_entity.id
_entity.type
_entity.pdbx_description
1 polymer ?
#
loop_
_entity_poly.entity_id
_entity_poly.type
_entity_poly.pdbx_seq_one_letter_code
_entity_poly.pdbx_strand_id
1 'polypeptide(L)'
;MPLFGNTFSPKKTPPRKCSSLSNLHLLDRSTREVELGLEYGIPTMNLAGQSLKFENGQWVAESGNFTGDRREMQRLRKRNQQLEEENNLLRLKVDILLDMLSETTAESHLMEKELEKLKHHSQRRK
;
A
#
# COMPACT_ATOMS: atom_id res chain seq x y z
N MET A 1 -21.72 -51.99 -34.84
CA MET A 1 -21.40 -50.65 -35.39
C MET A 1 -22.67 -49.82 -35.34
N PRO A 2 -22.71 -48.67 -34.65
CA PRO A 2 -23.88 -47.78 -34.69
C PRO A 2 -23.89 -47.02 -36.03
N LEU A 3 -24.97 -47.15 -36.79
CA LEU A 3 -25.09 -46.68 -38.18
C LEU A 3 -25.82 -45.35 -38.39
N PHE A 4 -26.23 -44.62 -37.35
CA PHE A 4 -26.83 -43.30 -37.53
C PHE A 4 -26.40 -42.34 -36.42
N GLY A 5 -25.49 -41.42 -36.78
CA GLY A 5 -24.91 -40.43 -35.90
C GLY A 5 -25.92 -39.35 -35.52
N ASN A 6 -26.02 -39.06 -34.22
CA ASN A 6 -26.73 -37.90 -33.72
C ASN A 6 -25.95 -36.64 -34.11
N THR A 7 -26.40 -35.92 -35.15
CA THR A 7 -25.73 -34.70 -35.62
C THR A 7 -26.02 -33.57 -34.64
N PHE A 8 -24.99 -33.17 -33.90
CA PHE A 8 -25.04 -32.00 -33.02
C PHE A 8 -25.57 -30.78 -33.78
N SER A 9 -26.79 -30.36 -33.43
CA SER A 9 -27.53 -29.27 -34.08
C SER A 9 -27.85 -28.19 -33.04
N PRO A 10 -26.83 -27.40 -32.63
CA PRO A 10 -27.01 -26.38 -31.63
C PRO A 10 -28.00 -25.33 -32.13
N LYS A 11 -28.97 -24.96 -31.29
CA LYS A 11 -29.95 -23.91 -31.58
C LYS A 11 -29.21 -22.63 -31.95
N LYS A 12 -29.69 -21.91 -32.98
CA LYS A 12 -29.13 -20.61 -33.39
C LYS A 12 -29.08 -19.70 -32.17
N THR A 13 -27.89 -19.25 -31.82
CA THR A 13 -27.71 -18.28 -30.73
C THR A 13 -28.47 -17.01 -31.10
N PRO A 14 -29.25 -16.43 -30.16
CA PRO A 14 -29.96 -15.19 -30.42
C PRO A 14 -28.99 -14.13 -30.95
N PRO A 15 -29.42 -13.25 -31.88
CA PRO A 15 -28.58 -12.15 -32.33
C PRO A 15 -28.06 -11.41 -31.10
N ARG A 16 -26.74 -11.37 -30.93
CA ARG A 16 -26.15 -10.51 -29.91
C ARG A 16 -26.61 -9.10 -30.25
N LYS A 17 -27.18 -8.37 -29.30
CA LYS A 17 -27.44 -6.93 -29.48
C LYS A 17 -26.07 -6.30 -29.71
N CYS A 18 -25.71 -6.04 -30.96
CA CYS A 18 -24.52 -5.30 -31.27
C CYS A 18 -24.74 -3.90 -30.70
N SER A 19 -24.06 -3.56 -29.61
CA SER A 19 -23.91 -2.18 -29.14
C SER A 19 -22.96 -1.42 -30.07
N SER A 20 -23.19 -1.53 -31.38
CA SER A 20 -22.46 -0.74 -32.34
C SER A 20 -22.86 0.71 -32.12
N LEU A 21 -21.88 1.56 -31.82
CA LEU A 21 -22.05 3.01 -31.78
C LEU A 21 -22.45 3.57 -33.18
N SER A 22 -22.59 2.74 -34.21
CA SER A 22 -23.16 3.15 -35.49
C SER A 22 -24.67 3.48 -35.43
N ASN A 23 -25.40 3.03 -34.40
CA ASN A 23 -26.84 3.29 -34.24
C ASN A 23 -27.16 4.49 -33.32
N LEU A 24 -26.22 5.40 -33.11
CA LEU A 24 -26.38 6.59 -32.26
C LEU A 24 -27.54 7.51 -32.68
N HIS A 25 -27.88 7.49 -33.97
CA HIS A 25 -29.02 8.24 -34.53
C HIS A 25 -30.39 7.62 -34.20
N LEU A 26 -30.41 6.38 -33.71
CA LEU A 26 -31.62 5.66 -33.34
C LEU A 26 -31.99 5.87 -31.87
N LEU A 27 -31.09 6.48 -31.08
CA LEU A 27 -31.39 6.94 -29.73
C LEU A 27 -32.39 8.09 -29.81
N ASP A 28 -33.38 8.09 -28.94
CA ASP A 28 -34.25 9.22 -28.74
C ASP A 28 -33.44 10.43 -28.24
N ARG A 29 -33.97 11.62 -28.51
CA ARG A 29 -33.28 12.88 -28.21
C ARG A 29 -32.82 12.98 -26.75
N SER A 30 -33.67 12.58 -25.80
CA SER A 30 -33.36 12.60 -24.37
C SER A 30 -32.19 11.70 -24.00
N THR A 31 -32.20 10.43 -24.42
CA THR A 31 -31.10 9.49 -24.12
C THR A 31 -29.79 9.95 -24.75
N ARG A 32 -29.84 10.50 -25.97
CA ARG A 32 -28.66 11.04 -26.65
C ARG A 32 -28.06 12.23 -25.92
N GLU A 33 -28.90 13.14 -25.41
CA GLU A 33 -28.46 14.30 -24.64
C GLU A 33 -27.86 13.91 -23.27
N VAL A 34 -28.38 12.85 -22.63
CA VAL A 34 -27.85 12.36 -21.35
C VAL A 34 -26.52 11.59 -21.52
N GLU A 35 -26.42 10.70 -22.52
CA GLU A 35 -25.24 9.84 -22.67
C GLU A 35 -24.08 10.53 -23.40
N LEU A 36 -24.38 11.45 -24.32
CA LEU A 36 -23.41 12.04 -25.26
C LEU A 36 -23.52 13.55 -25.37
N GLY A 37 -24.34 14.17 -24.53
CA GLY A 37 -24.43 15.62 -24.46
C GLY A 37 -23.17 16.25 -23.89
N LEU A 38 -23.07 17.56 -24.06
CA LEU A 38 -21.99 18.38 -23.50
C LEU A 38 -22.17 18.64 -21.99
N GLU A 39 -23.34 18.33 -21.44
CA GLU A 39 -23.68 18.46 -20.02
C GLU A 39 -23.25 17.20 -19.25
N TYR A 40 -21.95 16.93 -19.18
CA TYR A 40 -21.39 15.73 -18.54
C TYR A 40 -21.35 15.79 -17.00
N GLY A 41 -21.76 16.91 -16.40
CA GLY A 41 -21.77 17.08 -14.94
C GLY A 41 -20.38 16.97 -14.29
N ILE A 42 -20.36 16.66 -12.99
CA ILE A 42 -19.11 16.34 -12.29
C ILE A 42 -18.67 14.93 -12.73
N PRO A 43 -17.41 14.72 -13.17
CA PRO A 43 -16.95 13.39 -13.55
C PRO A 43 -17.15 12.38 -12.41
N THR A 44 -17.80 11.27 -12.71
CA THR A 44 -18.00 10.15 -11.78
C THR A 44 -17.38 8.86 -12.33
N MET A 45 -16.98 7.95 -11.44
CA MET A 45 -16.39 6.67 -11.79
C MET A 45 -16.90 5.60 -10.84
N ASN A 46 -17.32 4.45 -11.39
CA ASN A 46 -17.59 3.26 -10.59
C ASN A 46 -16.42 2.28 -10.71
N LEU A 47 -15.66 2.11 -9.64
CA LEU A 47 -14.54 1.17 -9.59
C LEU A 47 -14.72 0.20 -8.43
N ALA A 48 -14.69 -1.10 -8.71
CA ALA A 48 -14.87 -2.15 -7.71
C ALA A 48 -16.15 -2.00 -6.86
N GLY A 49 -17.24 -1.47 -7.45
CA GLY A 49 -18.50 -1.24 -6.75
C GLY A 49 -18.54 0.05 -5.93
N GLN A 50 -17.52 0.90 -6.03
CA GLN A 50 -17.44 2.20 -5.37
C GLN A 50 -17.75 3.31 -6.36
N SER A 51 -18.72 4.17 -6.03
CA SER A 51 -18.98 5.41 -6.77
C SER A 51 -18.03 6.51 -6.28
N LEU A 52 -17.25 7.07 -7.19
CA LEU A 52 -16.28 8.14 -6.98
C LEU A 52 -16.72 9.36 -7.79
N LYS A 53 -16.61 10.55 -7.22
CA LYS A 53 -16.85 11.84 -7.86
C LYS A 53 -15.58 12.68 -7.85
N PHE A 54 -15.31 13.41 -8.93
CA PHE A 54 -14.13 14.25 -9.04
C PHE A 54 -14.40 15.65 -8.48
N GLU A 55 -13.84 15.96 -7.31
CA GLU A 55 -14.02 17.25 -6.64
C GLU A 55 -12.67 17.82 -6.19
N ASN A 56 -12.45 19.12 -6.39
CA ASN A 56 -11.22 19.82 -5.99
C ASN A 56 -9.90 19.17 -6.50
N GLY A 57 -9.91 18.57 -7.69
CA GLY A 57 -8.74 17.91 -8.27
C GLY A 57 -8.49 16.48 -7.77
N GLN A 58 -9.39 15.90 -6.99
CA GLN A 58 -9.25 14.56 -6.41
C GLN A 58 -10.50 13.72 -6.63
N TRP A 59 -10.32 12.40 -6.76
CA TRP A 59 -11.43 11.44 -6.74
C TRP A 59 -11.86 11.21 -5.30
N VAL A 60 -13.07 11.63 -4.96
CA VAL A 60 -13.68 11.50 -3.63
C VAL A 60 -14.81 10.50 -3.73
N ALA A 61 -14.88 9.54 -2.82
CA ALA A 61 -15.97 8.59 -2.84
C ALA A 61 -17.30 9.21 -2.41
N GLU A 62 -18.36 8.80 -3.07
CA GLU A 62 -19.71 9.31 -2.88
C GLU A 62 -20.34 8.72 -1.61
N SER A 63 -19.95 9.22 -0.43
CA SER A 63 -20.54 9.07 0.93
C SER A 63 -21.22 7.74 1.35
N GLY A 64 -21.01 6.63 0.64
CA GLY A 64 -21.57 5.32 0.91
C GLY A 64 -20.60 4.46 1.72
N ASN A 65 -20.95 4.17 2.97
CA ASN A 65 -20.39 3.11 3.82
C ASN A 65 -18.85 2.95 3.88
N PHE A 66 -18.13 4.03 4.21
CA PHE A 66 -16.68 4.01 4.52
C PHE A 66 -16.32 3.50 5.94
N THR A 67 -17.20 2.76 6.61
CA THR A 67 -16.96 2.39 8.01
C THR A 67 -15.89 1.30 8.19
N GLY A 68 -15.65 0.46 7.18
CA GLY A 68 -14.62 -0.58 7.18
C GLY A 68 -13.22 -0.02 6.90
N ASP A 69 -13.07 0.68 5.78
CA ASP A 69 -11.79 1.25 5.31
C ASP A 69 -11.25 2.33 6.26
N ARG A 70 -12.13 3.17 6.81
CA ARG A 70 -11.72 4.17 7.81
C ARG A 70 -11.20 3.54 9.11
N ARG A 71 -11.76 2.41 9.54
CA ARG A 71 -11.29 1.67 10.73
C ARG A 71 -9.96 0.98 10.47
N GLU A 72 -9.80 0.37 9.29
CA GLU A 72 -8.55 -0.24 8.88
C GLU A 72 -7.43 0.79 8.73
N MET A 73 -7.71 1.92 8.08
CA MET A 73 -6.79 3.04 7.97
C MET A 73 -6.39 3.60 9.35
N GLN A 74 -7.33 3.70 10.29
CA GLN A 74 -7.02 4.13 11.66
C GLN A 74 -6.14 3.13 12.41
N ARG A 75 -6.38 1.82 12.24
CA ARG A 75 -5.53 0.75 12.81
C ARG A 75 -4.12 0.79 12.21
N LEU A 76 -4.00 0.93 10.90
CA LEU A 76 -2.72 1.05 10.18
C LEU A 76 -1.93 2.28 10.65
N ARG A 77 -2.59 3.43 10.82
CA ARG A 77 -1.95 4.64 11.37
C ARG A 77 -1.41 4.40 12.78
N LYS A 78 -2.23 3.80 13.66
CA LYS A 78 -1.79 3.49 15.03
C LYS A 78 -0.62 2.52 15.04
N ARG A 79 -0.64 1.50 14.18
CA ARG A 79 0.45 0.53 14.08
C ARG A 79 1.73 1.16 13.55
N ASN A 80 1.63 2.03 12.54
CA ASN A 80 2.79 2.78 12.04
C ASN A 80 3.40 3.66 13.12
N GLN A 81 2.59 4.40 13.88
CA GLN A 81 3.08 5.22 14.98
C GLN A 81 3.82 4.39 16.03
N GLN A 82 3.26 3.24 16.44
CA GLN A 82 3.93 2.34 17.37
C GLN A 82 5.26 1.81 16.84
N LEU A 83 5.31 1.45 15.55
CA LEU A 83 6.54 0.98 14.92
C LEU A 83 7.59 2.07 14.83
N GLU A 84 7.19 3.31 14.60
CA GLU A 84 8.10 4.47 14.58
C GLU A 84 8.66 4.77 15.98
N GLU A 85 7.82 4.74 17.01
CA GLU A 85 8.24 4.85 18.41
C GLU A 85 9.22 3.74 18.82
N GLU A 86 8.92 2.49 18.45
CA GLU A 86 9.81 1.34 18.69
C GLU A 86 11.13 1.49 17.94
N ASN A 87 11.10 1.94 16.68
CA ASN A 87 12.31 2.18 15.89
C ASN A 87 13.21 3.25 16.52
N ASN A 88 12.61 4.36 16.97
CA ASN A 88 13.32 5.43 17.66
C ASN A 88 13.94 4.96 18.98
N LEU A 89 13.19 4.17 19.77
CA LEU A 89 13.71 3.59 21.00
C LEU A 89 14.87 2.63 20.73
N LEU A 90 14.76 1.78 19.70
CA LEU A 90 15.81 0.84 19.33
C LEU A 90 17.07 1.57 18.88
N ARG A 91 16.95 2.65 18.09
CA ARG A 91 18.10 3.50 17.72
C ARG A 91 18.79 4.07 18.95
N LEU A 92 18.03 4.67 19.87
CA LEU A 92 18.59 5.21 21.12
C LEU A 92 19.31 4.15 21.95
N LYS A 93 18.76 2.93 22.04
CA LYS A 93 19.41 1.81 22.74
C LYS A 93 20.74 1.43 22.09
N VAL A 94 20.80 1.40 20.75
CA VAL A 94 22.04 1.11 20.02
C VAL A 94 23.08 2.18 20.30
N ASP A 95 22.70 3.45 20.27
CA ASP A 95 23.63 4.56 20.54
C ASP A 95 24.21 4.48 21.96
N ILE A 96 23.36 4.27 22.98
CA ILE A 96 23.81 4.11 24.37
C ILE A 96 24.72 2.88 24.54
N LEU A 97 24.38 1.76 23.88
CA LEU A 97 25.21 0.56 23.93
C LEU A 97 26.59 0.78 23.29
N LEU A 98 26.66 1.54 22.20
CA LEU A 98 27.92 1.91 21.56
C LEU A 98 28.75 2.81 22.47
N ASP A 99 28.13 3.79 23.14
CA ASP A 99 28.80 4.65 24.11
C ASP A 99 29.41 3.82 25.25
N MET A 100 28.61 2.93 25.88
CA MET A 100 29.08 2.07 26.97
C MET A 100 30.20 1.11 26.52
N LEU A 101 30.10 0.55 25.31
CA LEU A 101 31.16 -0.28 24.72
C LEU A 101 32.44 0.51 24.51
N SER A 102 32.33 1.74 24.02
CA SER A 102 33.49 2.61 23.80
C SER A 102 34.16 3.01 25.11
N GLU A 103 33.39 3.32 26.16
CA GLU A 103 33.87 3.62 27.50
C GLU A 103 34.61 2.41 28.10
N THR A 104 33.97 1.24 28.10
CA THR A 104 34.58 -0.01 28.61
C THR A 104 35.87 -0.35 27.86
N THR A 105 35.91 -0.13 26.54
CA THR A 105 37.10 -0.38 25.73
C THR A 105 38.23 0.60 26.08
N ALA A 106 37.91 1.88 26.30
CA ALA A 106 38.88 2.88 26.72
C ALA A 106 39.45 2.57 28.12
N GLU A 107 38.60 2.20 29.07
CA GLU A 107 39.02 1.78 30.42
C GLU A 107 39.93 0.55 30.37
N SER A 108 39.58 -0.46 29.56
CA SER A 108 40.38 -1.66 29.38
C SER A 108 41.79 -1.34 28.87
N HIS A 109 41.91 -0.47 27.86
CA HIS A 109 43.21 -0.03 27.34
C HIS A 109 44.02 0.78 28.36
N LEU A 110 43.37 1.58 29.21
CA LEU A 110 44.05 2.29 30.29
C LEU A 110 44.61 1.32 31.34
N MET A 111 43.81 0.34 31.77
CA MET A 111 44.25 -0.68 32.73
C MET A 111 45.39 -1.54 32.17
N GLU A 112 45.33 -1.93 30.89
CA GLU A 112 46.39 -2.68 30.22
C GLU A 112 47.71 -1.91 30.23
N LYS A 113 47.67 -0.62 29.89
CA LYS A 113 48.85 0.26 29.92
C LYS A 113 49.43 0.45 31.32
N GLU A 114 48.59 0.52 32.36
CA GLU A 114 49.05 0.58 33.75
C GLU A 114 49.73 -0.72 34.19
N LEU A 115 49.15 -1.87 33.85
CA LEU A 115 49.75 -3.18 34.10
C LEU A 115 51.11 -3.32 33.41
N GLU A 116 51.23 -2.88 32.16
CA GLU A 116 52.50 -2.85 31.45
C GLU A 116 53.53 -1.99 32.18
N LYS A 117 53.20 -0.76 32.57
CA LYS A 117 54.11 0.11 33.33
C LYS A 117 54.58 -0.54 34.63
N LEU A 118 53.68 -1.18 35.38
CA LEU A 118 54.02 -1.89 36.62
C LEU A 118 54.96 -3.08 36.37
N LYS A 119 54.72 -3.86 35.31
CA LYS A 119 55.62 -4.96 34.92
C LYS A 119 57.02 -4.45 34.58
N HIS A 120 57.13 -3.39 33.79
CA HIS A 120 58.42 -2.78 33.46
C HIS A 120 59.15 -2.26 34.70
N HIS A 121 58.44 -1.63 35.65
CA HIS A 121 59.04 -1.12 36.88
C HIS A 121 59.51 -2.24 37.81
N SER A 122 58.77 -3.34 37.90
CA SER A 122 59.16 -4.54 38.66
C SER A 122 60.40 -5.22 38.07
N GLN A 123 60.48 -5.33 36.74
CA GLN A 123 61.65 -5.90 36.05
C GLN A 123 62.93 -5.06 36.24
N ARG A 124 62.82 -3.72 36.30
CA ARG A 124 63.97 -2.83 36.53
C ARG A 124 64.51 -2.83 37.96
N ARG A 125 63.75 -3.37 38.93
CA ARG A 125 64.13 -3.46 40.34
C ARG A 125 64.76 -4.79 40.75
N LYS A 126 64.75 -5.79 39.87
CA LYS A 126 65.49 -7.05 40.02
C LYS A 126 66.84 -6.94 39.32
#